data_AF-A0A7C2LZ37-F1
#
_entry.id   AF-A0A7C2LZ37-F1
#
_cell.length_a   1.000
_cell.length_b   1.000
_cell.length_c   1.000
_cell.angle_alpha   90.00
_cell.angle_beta   90.00
_cell.angle_gamma   90.00
#
_symmetry.space_group_name_H-M   'P 1'
#
loop_
_entity.id
_entity.type
_entity.pdbx_description
1 polymer ?
#
loop_
_entity_poly.entity_id
_entity_poly.type
_entity_poly.pdbx_seq_one_letter_code
_entity_poly.pdbx_strand_id
1 'polypeptide(L)'
;MKHVAVLVPESSVLQAVADPKYCFGTVNRFLTASGRPPAFHVELVGARKKIYLNGNTYCVQTDRLLKEVDRTDLIIIPALFGEIKEVLKINHGIRPWLIEQYARGAELASLCTGAFLLASTGLLNGQKCSTHWNFTSQFRMMFPEVIIQEGSIVTDENRMYSSGGANSYWNLLMYLVEKITDRETAVLASKYFAIDISRNSQSPFALFRGQKEHQDEAVRRAQEYIESHIGERMTVDLLADELALGRRSFERRFRRATNNSVLEYIHRVKMEAAKRSLETSRKTIIEVMFEVGYRDMKAFRTIFRKITGLSPAAYRNQYNRSGPASA
;
A
#
# COMPACT_ATOMS: atom_id res chain seq x y z
N MET A 1 -26.04 4.92 15.59
CA MET A 1 -24.85 5.69 15.18
C MET A 1 -23.63 4.89 15.62
N LYS A 2 -22.76 4.49 14.68
CA LYS A 2 -21.53 3.74 14.99
C LYS A 2 -20.52 4.67 15.66
N HIS A 3 -19.93 4.24 16.77
CA HIS A 3 -18.78 4.90 17.37
C HIS A 3 -17.51 4.53 16.58
N VAL A 4 -16.78 5.55 16.12
CA VAL A 4 -15.55 5.44 15.34
C VAL A 4 -14.40 6.06 16.14
N ALA A 5 -13.47 5.23 16.60
CA ALA A 5 -12.25 5.68 17.24
C ALA A 5 -11.14 5.84 16.18
N VAL A 6 -10.78 7.08 15.86
CA VAL A 6 -9.60 7.35 15.03
C VAL A 6 -8.40 7.46 15.95
N LEU A 7 -7.49 6.50 15.85
CA LEU A 7 -6.30 6.49 16.69
C LEU A 7 -5.40 7.67 16.38
N VAL A 8 -4.72 8.16 17.40
CA VAL A 8 -3.61 9.11 17.31
C VAL A 8 -2.36 8.45 17.91
N PRO A 9 -1.64 7.58 17.17
CA PRO A 9 -0.32 7.10 17.57
C PRO A 9 0.75 8.21 17.54
N GLU A 10 1.83 8.00 18.29
CA GLU A 10 3.06 8.76 18.11
C GLU A 10 3.62 8.49 16.70
N SER A 11 4.20 9.51 16.07
CA SER A 11 4.73 9.45 14.69
C SER A 11 3.69 9.07 13.62
N SER A 12 2.43 9.49 13.79
CA SER A 12 1.41 9.34 12.77
C SER A 12 1.57 10.35 11.63
N VAL A 13 1.15 9.95 10.43
CA VAL A 13 0.90 10.89 9.32
C VAL A 13 -0.36 11.67 9.66
N LEU A 14 -0.25 12.99 9.84
CA LEU A 14 -1.35 13.86 10.29
C LEU A 14 -2.60 13.72 9.42
N GLN A 15 -2.45 13.65 8.09
CA GLN A 15 -3.57 13.51 7.16
C GLN A 15 -4.34 12.22 7.40
N ALA A 16 -3.66 11.12 7.71
CA ALA A 16 -4.31 9.84 8.00
C ALA A 16 -5.10 9.84 9.33
N VAL A 17 -4.87 10.83 10.20
CA VAL A 17 -5.68 11.09 11.41
C VAL A 17 -6.82 12.06 11.11
N ALA A 18 -6.53 13.15 10.39
CA ALA A 18 -7.51 14.20 10.12
C ALA A 18 -8.57 13.77 9.10
N ASP A 19 -8.18 13.08 8.04
CA ASP A 19 -9.03 12.74 6.90
C ASP A 19 -10.21 11.82 7.28
N PRO A 20 -10.05 10.76 8.10
CA PRO A 20 -11.18 9.95 8.54
C PRO A 20 -12.21 10.76 9.34
N LYS A 21 -11.75 11.64 10.24
CA LYS A 21 -12.65 12.52 11.03
C LYS A 21 -13.39 13.50 10.12
N TYR A 22 -12.69 14.09 9.15
CA TYR A 22 -13.29 15.00 8.18
C TYR A 22 -14.27 14.28 7.23
N CYS A 23 -13.91 13.09 6.74
CA CYS A 23 -14.72 12.27 5.84
C CYS A 23 -16.06 11.88 6.50
N PHE A 24 -16.01 11.18 7.63
CA PHE A 24 -17.22 10.70 8.31
C PHE A 24 -18.08 11.85 8.84
N GLY A 25 -17.44 12.93 9.32
CA GLY A 25 -18.15 14.15 9.72
C GLY A 25 -18.89 14.81 8.55
N THR A 26 -18.27 14.85 7.36
CA THR A 26 -18.90 15.38 6.14
C THR A 26 -20.04 14.48 5.67
N VAL A 27 -19.87 13.16 5.73
CA VAL A 27 -20.94 12.21 5.41
C VAL A 27 -22.14 12.39 6.33
N ASN A 28 -21.93 12.59 7.63
CA ASN A 28 -23.03 12.93 8.53
C ASN A 28 -23.78 14.20 8.09
N ARG A 29 -23.08 15.22 7.58
CA ARG A 29 -23.74 16.44 7.06
C ARG A 29 -24.60 16.12 5.84
N PHE A 30 -24.18 15.23 4.95
CA PHE A 30 -25.01 14.77 3.83
C PHE A 30 -26.25 14.03 4.31
N LEU A 31 -26.09 13.12 5.27
CA LEU A 31 -27.21 12.38 5.86
C LEU A 31 -28.22 13.33 6.49
N THR A 32 -27.78 14.25 7.35
CA THR A 32 -28.66 15.23 8.00
C THR A 32 -29.35 16.14 6.98
N ALA A 33 -28.64 16.61 5.94
CA ALA A 33 -29.24 17.42 4.89
C ALA A 33 -30.32 16.67 4.09
N SER A 34 -30.22 15.34 4.02
CA SER A 34 -31.24 14.46 3.43
C SER A 34 -32.35 14.01 4.41
N GLY A 35 -32.41 14.58 5.61
CA GLY A 35 -33.40 14.21 6.64
C GLY A 35 -33.11 12.88 7.35
N ARG A 36 -31.91 12.30 7.17
CA ARG A 36 -31.47 11.05 7.80
C ARG A 36 -30.62 11.33 9.04
N PRO A 37 -30.67 10.50 10.09
CA PRO A 37 -29.81 10.68 11.26
C PRO A 37 -28.32 10.47 10.92
N PRO A 38 -27.39 11.06 11.68
CA PRO A 38 -25.97 10.83 11.49
C PRO A 38 -25.61 9.35 11.73
N ALA A 39 -24.75 8.81 10.86
CA ALA A 39 -24.32 7.42 10.94
C ALA A 39 -23.11 7.24 11.87
N PHE A 40 -22.25 8.24 12.00
CA PHE A 40 -20.97 8.14 12.69
C PHE A 40 -20.87 9.07 13.90
N HIS A 41 -20.30 8.57 15.00
CA HIS A 41 -19.77 9.39 16.09
C HIS A 41 -18.27 9.22 16.11
N VAL A 42 -17.51 10.26 15.75
CA VAL A 42 -16.07 10.13 15.50
C VAL A 42 -15.26 10.84 16.57
N GLU A 43 -14.42 10.09 17.26
CA GLU A 43 -13.53 10.59 18.31
C GLU A 43 -12.07 10.31 17.95
N LEU A 44 -11.18 11.26 18.24
CA LEU A 44 -9.74 11.07 18.22
C LEU A 44 -9.31 10.43 19.55
N VAL A 45 -8.70 9.25 19.48
CA VAL A 45 -8.34 8.47 20.67
C VAL A 45 -6.83 8.23 20.68
N GLY A 46 -6.16 8.54 21.78
CA GLY A 46 -4.72 8.32 21.90
C GLY A 46 -4.26 7.95 23.30
N ALA A 47 -2.99 7.56 23.44
CA ALA A 47 -2.41 7.22 24.73
C ALA A 47 -2.20 8.45 25.64
N ARG A 48 -2.14 9.65 25.04
CA ARG A 48 -1.93 10.93 25.69
C ARG A 48 -2.93 11.95 25.15
N LYS A 49 -3.21 13.00 25.94
CA LYS A 49 -4.17 14.05 25.56
C LYS A 49 -3.66 14.95 24.43
N LYS A 50 -2.34 15.11 24.33
CA LYS A 50 -1.65 15.87 23.29
C LYS A 50 -0.53 15.01 22.73
N ILE A 51 -0.47 14.94 21.40
CA ILE A 51 0.52 14.15 20.66
C ILE A 51 1.15 15.06 19.62
N TYR A 52 2.48 15.11 19.61
CA TYR A 52 3.24 16.01 18.76
C TYR A 52 3.78 15.24 17.55
N LEU A 53 3.50 15.76 16.35
CA LEU A 53 3.82 15.11 15.08
C LEU A 53 4.79 15.98 14.28
N ASN A 54 5.52 15.35 13.35
CA ASN A 54 6.48 15.98 12.42
C ASN A 54 7.48 16.90 13.14
N GLY A 55 8.23 16.36 14.11
CA GLY A 55 9.23 17.12 14.86
C GLY A 55 8.62 18.30 15.64
N ASN A 56 7.47 18.07 16.28
CA ASN A 56 6.70 19.05 17.06
C ASN A 56 6.08 20.20 16.26
N THR A 57 6.03 20.10 14.93
CA THR A 57 5.39 21.12 14.07
C THR A 57 3.86 21.14 14.26
N TYR A 58 3.27 19.98 14.52
CA TYR A 58 1.83 19.84 14.75
C TYR A 58 1.56 19.21 16.11
N CYS A 59 0.47 19.63 16.76
CA CYS A 59 -0.04 19.01 17.98
C CYS A 59 -1.48 18.57 17.73
N VAL A 60 -1.74 17.28 17.89
CA VAL A 60 -3.10 16.71 17.84
C VAL A 60 -3.60 16.55 19.26
N GLN A 61 -4.75 17.17 19.56
CA GLN A 61 -5.46 16.97 20.81
C GLN A 61 -6.43 15.80 20.68
N THR A 62 -6.34 14.82 21.57
CA THR A 62 -7.27 13.69 21.57
C THR A 62 -8.57 14.05 22.28
N ASP A 63 -9.67 13.55 21.75
CA ASP A 63 -10.99 13.68 22.38
C ASP A 63 -11.01 12.81 23.64
N ARG A 64 -10.49 11.57 23.55
CA ARG A 64 -10.39 10.62 24.67
C ARG A 64 -9.03 9.93 24.76
N LEU A 65 -8.72 9.42 25.94
CA LEU A 65 -7.61 8.49 26.14
C LEU A 65 -8.06 7.06 25.86
N LEU A 66 -7.14 6.19 25.43
CA LEU A 66 -7.43 4.75 25.19
C LEU A 66 -8.19 4.10 26.35
N LYS A 67 -7.73 4.34 27.58
CA LYS A 67 -8.33 3.80 28.81
C LYS A 67 -9.74 4.31 29.13
N GLU A 68 -10.16 5.41 28.50
CA GLU A 68 -11.49 5.99 28.71
C GLU A 68 -12.53 5.37 27.75
N VAL A 69 -12.08 4.75 26.67
CA VAL A 69 -12.94 4.12 25.68
C VAL A 69 -13.20 2.67 26.07
N ASP A 70 -14.36 2.41 26.65
CA ASP A 70 -14.81 1.07 27.02
C ASP A 70 -15.19 0.22 25.79
N ARG A 71 -15.92 0.81 24.84
CA ARG A 71 -16.34 0.15 23.60
C ARG A 71 -16.33 1.09 22.40
N THR A 72 -15.96 0.56 21.24
CA THR A 72 -16.11 1.24 19.94
C THR A 72 -16.51 0.23 18.86
N ASP A 73 -17.16 0.71 17.78
CA ASP A 73 -17.63 -0.15 16.71
C ASP A 73 -16.59 -0.30 15.59
N LEU A 74 -15.82 0.76 15.34
CA LEU A 74 -14.81 0.81 14.29
C LEU A 74 -13.58 1.58 14.79
N ILE A 75 -12.40 1.00 14.61
CA ILE A 75 -11.12 1.64 14.92
C ILE A 75 -10.39 1.95 13.63
N ILE A 76 -10.04 3.22 13.41
CA ILE A 76 -9.15 3.63 12.33
C ILE A 76 -7.72 3.70 12.86
N ILE A 77 -6.83 2.90 12.27
CA ILE A 77 -5.40 2.88 12.58
C ILE A 77 -4.69 3.68 11.47
N PRO A 78 -4.22 4.90 11.75
CA PRO A 78 -3.68 5.80 10.73
C PRO A 78 -2.33 5.31 10.21
N ALA A 79 -1.92 5.90 9.08
CA ALA A 79 -0.57 5.73 8.56
C ALA A 79 0.47 6.24 9.55
N LEU A 80 1.61 5.56 9.59
CA LEU A 80 2.74 5.83 10.45
C LEU A 80 3.94 6.35 9.64
N PHE A 81 4.76 7.21 10.25
CA PHE A 81 5.93 7.84 9.65
C PHE A 81 7.20 7.57 10.47
N GLY A 82 8.32 7.36 9.78
CA GLY A 82 9.62 7.07 10.39
C GLY A 82 10.02 5.60 10.33
N GLU A 83 11.09 5.24 11.05
CA GLU A 83 11.61 3.87 11.09
C GLU A 83 10.63 2.92 11.78
N ILE A 84 10.12 1.95 11.03
CA ILE A 84 9.00 1.08 11.45
C ILE A 84 9.26 0.42 12.81
N LYS A 85 10.48 -0.09 13.05
CA LYS A 85 10.80 -0.76 14.32
C LYS A 85 10.67 0.18 15.52
N GLU A 86 11.18 1.39 15.41
CA GLU A 86 11.07 2.40 16.47
C GLU A 86 9.63 2.87 16.64
N VAL A 87 8.91 3.09 15.55
CA VAL A 87 7.50 3.51 15.61
C VAL A 87 6.62 2.42 16.27
N LEU A 88 6.87 1.15 16.00
CA LEU A 88 6.18 0.04 16.66
C LEU A 88 6.54 -0.11 18.14
N LYS A 89 7.75 0.30 18.53
CA LYS A 89 8.22 0.29 19.91
C LYS A 89 7.59 1.42 20.71
N ILE A 90 7.58 2.66 20.21
CA ILE A 90 6.96 3.79 20.94
C ILE A 90 5.45 3.61 21.10
N ASN A 91 4.80 2.94 20.14
CA ASN A 91 3.35 2.70 20.14
C ASN A 91 2.94 1.33 20.71
N HIS A 92 3.84 0.58 21.36
CA HIS A 92 3.55 -0.78 21.84
C HIS A 92 2.33 -0.86 22.78
N GLY A 93 2.09 0.18 23.59
CA GLY A 93 0.96 0.26 24.52
C GLY A 93 -0.42 0.31 23.86
N ILE A 94 -0.51 0.58 22.55
CA ILE A 94 -1.77 0.57 21.80
C ILE A 94 -2.23 -0.88 21.50
N ARG A 95 -1.29 -1.83 21.39
CA ARG A 95 -1.59 -3.20 20.93
C ARG A 95 -2.58 -3.94 21.83
N PRO A 96 -2.43 -3.97 23.17
CA PRO A 96 -3.38 -4.66 24.04
C PRO A 96 -4.79 -4.09 23.91
N TRP A 97 -4.91 -2.76 23.77
CA TRP A 97 -6.20 -2.08 23.59
C TRP A 97 -6.87 -2.47 22.27
N LEU A 98 -6.11 -2.56 21.17
CA LEU A 98 -6.64 -3.05 19.88
C LEU A 98 -7.17 -4.48 19.98
N ILE A 99 -6.42 -5.37 20.63
CA ILE A 99 -6.80 -6.78 20.84
C ILE A 99 -8.09 -6.86 21.65
N GLU A 100 -8.16 -6.11 22.74
CA GLU A 100 -9.33 -6.08 23.61
C GLU A 100 -10.58 -5.56 22.88
N GLN A 101 -10.48 -4.44 22.18
CA GLN A 101 -11.62 -3.88 21.43
C GLN A 101 -12.08 -4.83 20.32
N TYR A 102 -11.15 -5.48 19.62
CA TYR A 102 -11.50 -6.47 18.60
C TYR A 102 -12.24 -7.68 19.18
N ALA A 103 -11.79 -8.17 20.34
CA ALA A 103 -12.46 -9.24 21.08
C ALA A 103 -13.87 -8.84 21.55
N ARG A 104 -14.09 -7.56 21.86
CA ARG A 104 -15.40 -6.97 22.18
C ARG A 104 -16.28 -6.69 20.95
N GLY A 105 -15.81 -7.04 19.75
CA GLY A 105 -16.59 -6.93 18.52
C GLY A 105 -16.24 -5.75 17.61
N ALA A 106 -15.29 -4.89 17.99
CA ALA A 106 -14.87 -3.76 17.15
C ALA A 106 -14.28 -4.24 15.81
N GLU A 107 -14.55 -3.49 14.76
CA GLU A 107 -13.89 -3.65 13.46
C GLU A 107 -12.60 -2.81 13.42
N LEU A 108 -11.57 -3.26 12.70
CA LEU A 108 -10.27 -2.58 12.63
C LEU A 108 -9.94 -2.19 11.20
N ALA A 109 -9.66 -0.92 10.92
CA ALA A 109 -9.28 -0.45 9.59
C ALA A 109 -7.91 0.22 9.61
N SER A 110 -6.91 -0.39 8.97
CA SER A 110 -5.56 0.16 8.90
C SER A 110 -5.31 0.92 7.60
N LEU A 111 -4.90 2.18 7.71
CA LEU A 111 -4.56 3.02 6.57
C LEU A 111 -3.07 2.92 6.25
N CYS A 112 -2.72 2.53 5.01
CA CYS A 112 -1.34 2.59 4.51
C CYS A 112 -0.35 1.80 5.41
N THR A 113 0.63 2.46 6.04
CA THR A 113 1.61 1.86 6.95
C THR A 113 1.06 1.57 8.36
N GLY A 114 -0.17 2.01 8.68
CA GLY A 114 -0.88 1.60 9.90
C GLY A 114 -1.08 0.09 9.99
N ALA A 115 -1.01 -0.61 8.86
CA ALA A 115 -1.02 -2.06 8.78
C ALA A 115 0.09 -2.72 9.63
N PHE A 116 1.26 -2.07 9.77
CA PHE A 116 2.35 -2.61 10.61
C PHE A 116 1.95 -2.66 12.08
N LEU A 117 1.26 -1.63 12.58
CA LEU A 117 0.79 -1.62 13.97
C LEU A 117 -0.30 -2.67 14.17
N LEU A 118 -1.23 -2.80 13.22
CA LEU A 118 -2.24 -3.85 13.26
C LEU A 118 -1.61 -5.25 13.23
N ALA A 119 -0.67 -5.51 12.32
CA ALA A 119 0.01 -6.81 12.21
C ALA A 119 0.79 -7.15 13.48
N SER A 120 1.35 -6.15 14.14
CA SER A 120 2.11 -6.32 15.39
C SER A 120 1.27 -6.79 16.59
N THR A 121 -0.06 -6.84 16.45
CA THR A 121 -0.99 -7.45 17.43
C THR A 121 -1.13 -8.96 17.28
N GLY A 122 -0.71 -9.54 16.14
CA GLY A 122 -0.93 -10.94 15.79
C GLY A 122 -2.32 -11.23 15.21
N LEU A 123 -3.26 -10.28 15.24
CA LEU A 123 -4.63 -10.49 14.72
C LEU A 123 -4.68 -10.75 13.21
N LEU A 124 -3.67 -10.30 12.46
CA LEU A 124 -3.58 -10.50 11.00
C LEU A 124 -2.92 -11.83 10.60
N ASN A 125 -2.48 -12.66 11.54
CA ASN A 125 -1.83 -13.93 11.20
C ASN A 125 -2.82 -14.83 10.44
N GLY A 126 -2.40 -15.31 9.26
CA GLY A 126 -3.24 -16.06 8.32
C GLY A 126 -4.27 -15.23 7.54
N GLN A 127 -4.34 -13.92 7.77
CA GLN A 127 -5.33 -13.03 7.14
C GLN A 127 -4.74 -12.28 5.95
N LYS A 128 -5.61 -11.83 5.02
CA LYS A 128 -5.16 -10.94 3.95
C LYS A 128 -5.04 -9.50 4.43
N CYS A 129 -3.99 -8.83 4.00
CA CYS A 129 -3.74 -7.43 4.33
C CYS A 129 -3.06 -6.72 3.16
N SER A 130 -3.31 -5.43 2.98
CA SER A 130 -2.64 -4.54 2.05
C SER A 130 -1.93 -3.43 2.84
N THR A 131 -0.88 -2.88 2.24
CA THR A 131 -0.15 -1.74 2.79
C THR A 131 0.39 -0.87 1.66
N HIS A 132 1.19 0.14 1.97
CA HIS A 132 1.86 0.95 0.96
C HIS A 132 2.83 0.10 0.13
N TRP A 133 2.74 0.19 -1.20
CA TRP A 133 3.55 -0.62 -2.13
C TRP A 133 5.05 -0.66 -1.77
N ASN A 134 5.63 0.49 -1.44
CA ASN A 134 7.05 0.65 -1.07
C ASN A 134 7.46 -0.14 0.20
N PHE A 135 6.51 -0.49 1.06
CA PHE A 135 6.75 -1.16 2.34
C PHE A 135 6.41 -2.65 2.33
N THR A 136 5.89 -3.19 1.21
CA THR A 136 5.46 -4.59 1.11
C THR A 136 6.57 -5.58 1.48
N SER A 137 7.80 -5.36 0.99
CA SER A 137 8.94 -6.24 1.26
C SER A 137 9.29 -6.27 2.74
N GLN A 138 9.37 -5.10 3.38
CA GLN A 138 9.63 -4.97 4.81
C GLN A 138 8.50 -5.58 5.64
N PHE A 139 7.25 -5.35 5.25
CA PHE A 139 6.08 -5.93 5.92
C PHE A 139 6.13 -7.46 5.93
N ARG A 140 6.38 -8.07 4.77
CA ARG A 140 6.47 -9.54 4.64
C ARG A 140 7.63 -10.13 5.46
N MET A 141 8.74 -9.41 5.57
CA MET A 141 9.87 -9.82 6.40
C MET A 141 9.52 -9.79 7.89
N MET A 142 8.78 -8.77 8.34
CA MET A 142 8.41 -8.59 9.75
C MET A 142 7.23 -9.46 10.17
N PHE A 143 6.29 -9.73 9.27
CA PHE A 143 5.05 -10.44 9.55
C PHE A 143 4.80 -11.55 8.51
N PRO A 144 5.62 -12.61 8.50
CA PRO A 144 5.58 -13.66 7.47
C PRO A 144 4.30 -14.48 7.47
N GLU A 145 3.55 -14.50 8.58
CA GLU A 145 2.26 -15.19 8.71
C GLU A 145 1.10 -14.41 8.07
N VAL A 146 1.29 -13.14 7.70
CA VAL A 146 0.26 -12.31 7.09
C VAL A 146 0.28 -12.45 5.57
N ILE A 147 -0.89 -12.67 4.95
CA ILE A 147 -1.03 -12.85 3.51
C ILE A 147 -1.12 -11.48 2.83
N ILE A 148 0.04 -10.87 2.54
CA ILE A 148 0.07 -9.54 1.90
C ILE A 148 -0.49 -9.57 0.47
N GLN A 149 -1.46 -8.71 0.19
CA GLN A 149 -2.09 -8.48 -1.12
C GLN A 149 -1.39 -7.31 -1.81
N GLU A 150 -0.34 -7.62 -2.59
CA GLU A 150 0.39 -6.63 -3.37
C GLU A 150 -0.53 -5.89 -4.34
N GLY A 151 -0.44 -4.57 -4.38
CA GLY A 151 -1.18 -3.76 -5.33
C GLY A 151 -2.65 -3.52 -5.00
N SER A 152 -3.26 -4.28 -4.08
CA SER A 152 -4.64 -4.02 -3.65
C SER A 152 -4.76 -2.67 -2.93
N ILE A 153 -5.86 -1.96 -3.18
CA ILE A 153 -6.20 -0.71 -2.49
C ILE A 153 -7.07 -0.95 -1.26
N VAL A 154 -7.92 -1.97 -1.26
CA VAL A 154 -8.81 -2.32 -0.13
C VAL A 154 -8.78 -3.83 0.08
N THR A 155 -8.65 -4.27 1.33
CA THR A 155 -8.99 -5.64 1.74
C THR A 155 -10.06 -5.59 2.82
N ASP A 156 -10.90 -6.61 2.88
CA ASP A 156 -11.90 -6.85 3.93
C ASP A 156 -11.81 -8.34 4.30
N GLU A 157 -11.29 -8.64 5.49
CA GLU A 157 -11.16 -9.99 6.01
C GLU A 157 -11.50 -9.99 7.51
N ASN A 158 -12.51 -10.76 7.93
CA ASN A 158 -12.78 -11.01 9.35
C ASN A 158 -12.86 -9.74 10.23
N ARG A 159 -13.63 -8.73 9.80
CA ARG A 159 -13.78 -7.41 10.46
C ARG A 159 -12.49 -6.58 10.49
N MET A 160 -11.50 -6.95 9.68
CA MET A 160 -10.28 -6.19 9.49
C MET A 160 -10.19 -5.69 8.06
N TYR A 161 -9.98 -4.39 7.94
CA TYR A 161 -9.82 -3.69 6.69
C TYR A 161 -8.41 -3.13 6.60
N SER A 162 -7.88 -3.10 5.39
CA SER A 162 -6.60 -2.42 5.16
C SER A 162 -6.58 -1.74 3.81
N SER A 163 -5.72 -0.73 3.68
CA SER A 163 -5.59 0.01 2.45
C SER A 163 -4.17 0.09 1.90
N GLY A 164 -4.13 0.39 0.61
CA GLY A 164 -2.91 0.81 -0.06
C GLY A 164 -2.35 2.16 0.44
N GLY A 165 -1.24 2.57 -0.19
CA GLY A 165 -0.45 3.71 0.22
C GLY A 165 -1.01 5.09 -0.12
N ALA A 166 -0.57 6.11 0.62
CA ALA A 166 -0.89 7.53 0.40
C ALA A 166 -2.40 7.74 0.24
N ASN A 167 -2.85 8.53 -0.74
CA ASN A 167 -4.26 8.85 -0.92
C ASN A 167 -5.15 7.64 -1.29
N SER A 168 -4.58 6.46 -1.54
CA SER A 168 -5.36 5.25 -1.77
C SER A 168 -6.16 4.82 -0.53
N TYR A 169 -5.82 5.30 0.68
CA TYR A 169 -6.65 5.04 1.85
C TYR A 169 -8.03 5.69 1.77
N TRP A 170 -8.22 6.74 0.96
CA TRP A 170 -9.54 7.34 0.74
C TRP A 170 -10.52 6.36 0.10
N ASN A 171 -10.04 5.43 -0.73
CA ASN A 171 -10.88 4.37 -1.26
C ASN A 171 -11.38 3.42 -0.16
N LEU A 172 -10.57 3.15 0.88
CA LEU A 172 -11.03 2.42 2.05
C LEU A 172 -12.05 3.23 2.86
N LEU A 173 -11.87 4.55 3.00
CA LEU A 173 -12.88 5.40 3.64
C LEU A 173 -14.21 5.35 2.87
N MET A 174 -14.19 5.46 1.54
CA MET A 174 -15.40 5.33 0.71
C MET A 174 -16.04 3.95 0.83
N TYR A 175 -15.22 2.89 0.87
CA TYR A 175 -15.71 1.52 1.09
C TYR A 175 -16.41 1.38 2.44
N LEU A 176 -15.83 1.93 3.51
CA LEU A 176 -16.44 1.91 4.85
C LEU A 176 -17.72 2.75 4.93
N VAL A 177 -17.74 3.91 4.26
CA VAL A 177 -18.97 4.72 4.13
C VAL A 177 -20.06 3.90 3.46
N GLU A 178 -19.78 3.29 2.31
CA GLU A 178 -20.74 2.45 1.58
C GLU A 178 -21.26 1.29 2.43
N LYS A 179 -20.36 0.59 3.14
CA LYS A 179 -20.68 -0.56 3.98
C LYS A 179 -21.55 -0.19 5.19
N ILE A 180 -21.37 1.00 5.75
CA ILE A 180 -22.04 1.45 6.98
C ILE A 180 -23.33 2.24 6.69
N THR A 181 -23.37 2.95 5.56
CA THR A 181 -24.54 3.71 5.12
C THR A 181 -25.20 3.04 3.93
N ASP A 182 -24.76 3.39 2.72
CA ASP A 182 -25.31 2.93 1.44
C ASP A 182 -24.43 3.45 0.28
N ARG A 183 -24.65 2.87 -0.91
CA ARG A 183 -23.92 3.20 -2.15
C ARG A 183 -24.11 4.64 -2.59
N GLU A 184 -25.31 5.19 -2.47
CA GLU A 184 -25.64 6.54 -2.93
C GLU A 184 -24.83 7.59 -2.15
N THR A 185 -24.76 7.44 -0.84
CA THR A 185 -24.01 8.29 0.08
C THR A 185 -22.50 8.21 -0.20
N ALA A 186 -21.98 7.01 -0.46
CA ALA A 186 -20.57 6.83 -0.83
C ALA A 186 -20.24 7.48 -2.18
N VAL A 187 -21.12 7.38 -3.18
CA VAL A 187 -20.97 8.05 -4.48
C VAL A 187 -21.03 9.57 -4.34
N LEU A 188 -21.91 10.10 -3.49
CA LEU A 188 -21.96 11.54 -3.20
C LEU A 188 -20.66 12.01 -2.53
N ALA A 189 -20.18 11.27 -1.53
CA ALA A 189 -18.92 11.57 -0.85
C ALA A 189 -17.72 11.50 -1.81
N SER A 190 -17.67 10.51 -2.69
CA SER A 190 -16.57 10.39 -3.66
C SER A 190 -16.56 11.56 -4.64
N LYS A 191 -17.74 12.04 -5.09
CA LYS A 191 -17.84 13.25 -5.91
C LYS A 191 -17.39 14.49 -5.16
N TYR A 192 -17.80 14.65 -3.89
CA TYR A 192 -17.43 15.79 -3.07
C TYR A 192 -15.91 15.87 -2.83
N PHE A 193 -15.27 14.73 -2.52
CA PHE A 193 -13.84 14.66 -2.28
C PHE A 193 -13.00 14.44 -3.55
N ALA A 194 -13.63 14.40 -4.74
CA ALA A 194 -13.00 14.09 -6.02
C ALA A 194 -12.17 12.78 -6.00
N ILE A 195 -12.71 11.73 -5.38
CA ILE A 195 -12.10 10.41 -5.29
C ILE A 195 -12.65 9.51 -6.40
N ASP A 196 -11.75 8.90 -7.17
CA ASP A 196 -12.11 7.79 -8.04
C ASP A 196 -12.42 6.54 -7.21
N ILE A 197 -13.71 6.35 -6.93
CA ILE A 197 -14.23 5.24 -6.13
C ILE A 197 -14.04 3.87 -6.82
N SER A 198 -13.82 3.84 -8.13
CA SER A 198 -13.62 2.60 -8.89
C SER A 198 -12.18 2.08 -8.81
N ARG A 199 -11.26 2.92 -8.32
CA ARG A 199 -9.85 2.58 -8.22
C ARG A 199 -9.62 1.46 -7.19
N ASN A 200 -9.13 0.32 -7.67
CA ASN A 200 -8.87 -0.87 -6.86
C ASN A 200 -7.39 -1.29 -6.81
N SER A 201 -6.51 -0.63 -7.58
CA SER A 201 -5.08 -0.96 -7.66
C SER A 201 -4.15 0.24 -7.48
N GLN A 202 -3.10 0.06 -6.66
CA GLN A 202 -1.99 1.00 -6.49
C GLN A 202 -0.76 0.62 -7.34
N SER A 203 -0.83 -0.49 -8.07
CA SER A 203 0.26 -1.01 -8.91
C SER A 203 0.79 -0.01 -9.95
N PRO A 204 -0.03 0.89 -10.56
CA PRO A 204 0.48 1.91 -11.46
C PRO A 204 1.51 2.86 -10.83
N PHE A 205 1.42 3.08 -9.51
CA PHE A 205 2.33 3.97 -8.77
C PHE A 205 3.58 3.25 -8.23
N ALA A 206 3.61 1.92 -8.29
CA ALA A 206 4.69 1.15 -7.70
C ALA A 206 5.97 1.29 -8.53
N LEU A 207 7.08 1.63 -7.87
CA LEU A 207 8.41 1.70 -8.48
C LEU A 207 9.25 0.51 -8.04
N PHE A 208 9.93 -0.14 -8.99
CA PHE A 208 10.93 -1.15 -8.65
C PHE A 208 12.32 -0.49 -8.50
N ARG A 209 12.96 -0.68 -7.34
CA ARG A 209 14.27 -0.08 -7.01
C ARG A 209 15.41 -1.08 -6.87
N GLY A 210 15.27 -2.26 -7.48
CA GLY A 210 16.32 -3.27 -7.49
C GLY A 210 16.61 -3.98 -6.16
N GLN A 211 16.04 -3.56 -5.03
CA GLN A 211 16.13 -4.29 -3.74
C GLN A 211 17.58 -4.63 -3.30
N LYS A 212 18.50 -3.66 -3.41
CA LYS A 212 19.93 -3.84 -3.12
C LYS A 212 20.32 -3.65 -1.64
N GLU A 213 19.35 -3.54 -0.74
CA GLU A 213 19.55 -3.33 0.71
C GLU A 213 19.92 -4.63 1.46
N HIS A 214 20.79 -5.45 0.87
CA HIS A 214 21.31 -6.70 1.45
C HIS A 214 22.83 -6.78 1.30
N GLN A 215 23.47 -7.66 2.06
CA GLN A 215 24.93 -7.79 2.07
C GLN A 215 25.48 -8.91 1.15
N ASP A 216 24.62 -9.57 0.37
CA ASP A 216 25.08 -10.63 -0.55
C ASP A 216 25.69 -10.02 -1.82
N GLU A 217 27.02 -10.02 -1.89
CA GLU A 217 27.80 -9.44 -3.00
C GLU A 217 27.56 -10.13 -4.35
N ALA A 218 27.40 -11.46 -4.34
CA ALA A 218 27.14 -12.18 -5.60
C ALA A 218 25.76 -11.83 -6.15
N VAL A 219 24.77 -11.66 -5.27
CA VAL A 219 23.45 -11.18 -5.68
C VAL A 219 23.54 -9.73 -6.16
N ARG A 220 24.31 -8.87 -5.52
CA ARG A 220 24.51 -7.48 -5.97
C ARG A 220 25.08 -7.40 -7.38
N ARG A 221 26.13 -8.19 -7.66
CA ARG A 221 26.70 -8.32 -9.02
C ARG A 221 25.68 -8.82 -10.03
N ALA A 222 24.84 -9.79 -9.64
CA ALA A 222 23.76 -10.28 -10.49
C ALA A 222 22.73 -9.19 -10.82
N GLN A 223 22.31 -8.41 -9.81
CA GLN A 223 21.35 -7.31 -9.97
C GLN A 223 21.92 -6.24 -10.90
N GLU A 224 23.18 -5.87 -10.73
CA GLU A 224 23.89 -4.91 -11.59
C GLU A 224 24.01 -5.40 -13.02
N TYR A 225 24.34 -6.68 -13.22
CA TYR A 225 24.37 -7.29 -14.55
C TYR A 225 23.01 -7.24 -15.24
N ILE A 226 21.93 -7.59 -14.52
CA ILE A 226 20.56 -7.54 -15.05
C ILE A 226 20.15 -6.12 -15.44
N GLU A 227 20.56 -5.13 -14.65
CA GLU A 227 20.27 -3.71 -14.88
C GLU A 227 21.07 -3.09 -16.03
N SER A 228 22.30 -3.58 -16.30
CA SER A 228 23.11 -3.10 -17.42
C SER A 228 22.79 -3.79 -18.76
N HIS A 229 22.19 -4.99 -18.73
CA HIS A 229 21.90 -5.80 -19.93
C HIS A 229 20.39 -5.97 -20.20
N ILE A 230 19.59 -4.95 -19.92
CA ILE A 230 18.11 -5.01 -19.98
C ILE A 230 17.57 -5.46 -21.34
N GLY A 231 18.21 -5.03 -22.44
CA GLY A 231 17.80 -5.39 -23.81
C GLY A 231 18.10 -6.83 -24.21
N GLU A 232 18.89 -7.55 -23.42
CA GLU A 232 19.40 -8.86 -23.79
C GLU A 232 18.52 -10.01 -23.31
N ARG A 233 18.70 -11.17 -23.95
CA ARG A 233 18.05 -12.41 -23.53
C ARG A 233 18.83 -13.02 -22.37
N MET A 234 18.39 -12.72 -21.15
CA MET A 234 18.97 -13.29 -19.95
C MET A 234 18.27 -14.60 -19.56
N THR A 235 19.06 -15.59 -19.14
CA THR A 235 18.58 -16.83 -18.50
C THR A 235 19.21 -16.97 -17.12
N VAL A 236 18.60 -17.79 -16.26
CA VAL A 236 19.16 -18.06 -14.93
C VAL A 236 20.51 -18.75 -15.03
N ASP A 237 20.70 -19.63 -16.01
CA ASP A 237 21.96 -20.35 -16.24
C ASP A 237 23.08 -19.38 -16.63
N LEU A 238 22.83 -18.45 -17.55
CA LEU A 238 23.80 -17.43 -17.94
C LEU A 238 24.25 -16.57 -16.75
N LEU A 239 23.33 -16.17 -15.88
CA LEU A 239 23.66 -15.41 -14.68
C LEU A 239 24.43 -16.24 -13.65
N ALA A 240 24.11 -17.52 -13.53
CA ALA A 240 24.81 -18.43 -12.62
C ALA A 240 26.26 -18.64 -13.08
N ASP A 241 26.47 -18.82 -14.38
CA ASP A 241 27.79 -18.98 -15.00
C ASP A 241 28.65 -17.71 -14.87
N GLU A 242 28.09 -16.54 -15.15
CA GLU A 242 28.74 -15.22 -15.00
C GLU A 242 29.25 -14.98 -13.57
N LEU A 243 28.56 -15.55 -12.58
CA LEU A 243 28.87 -15.40 -11.16
C LEU A 243 29.71 -16.56 -10.59
N ALA A 244 30.07 -17.54 -11.42
CA ALA A 244 30.73 -18.78 -11.01
C ALA A 244 30.01 -19.50 -9.86
N LEU A 245 28.67 -19.53 -9.91
CA LEU A 245 27.82 -20.19 -8.90
C LEU A 245 26.99 -21.30 -9.53
N GLY A 246 26.86 -22.43 -8.85
CA GLY A 246 25.87 -23.44 -9.24
C GLY A 246 24.45 -22.87 -9.16
N ARG A 247 23.62 -23.11 -10.18
CA ARG A 247 22.24 -22.59 -10.33
C ARG A 247 21.41 -22.63 -9.04
N ARG A 248 21.33 -23.80 -8.37
CA ARG A 248 20.55 -23.96 -7.14
C ARG A 248 21.04 -23.06 -6.00
N SER A 249 22.36 -22.90 -5.88
CA SER A 249 22.96 -22.04 -4.85
C SER A 249 22.64 -20.58 -5.14
N PHE A 250 22.77 -20.17 -6.41
CA PHE A 250 22.43 -18.83 -6.87
C PHE A 250 20.96 -18.49 -6.62
N GLU A 251 20.02 -19.32 -7.10
CA GLU A 251 18.58 -19.10 -6.91
C GLU A 251 18.20 -18.97 -5.43
N ARG A 252 18.77 -19.82 -4.56
CA ARG A 252 18.52 -19.76 -3.11
C ARG A 252 19.04 -18.47 -2.48
N ARG A 253 20.27 -18.06 -2.81
CA ARG A 253 20.87 -16.80 -2.32
C ARG A 253 20.08 -15.60 -2.81
N PHE A 254 19.74 -15.58 -4.09
CA PHE A 254 18.98 -14.52 -4.72
C PHE A 254 17.60 -14.36 -4.07
N ARG A 255 16.88 -15.46 -3.84
CA ARG A 255 15.58 -15.45 -3.16
C ARG A 255 15.69 -14.98 -1.71
N ARG A 256 16.73 -15.40 -0.98
CA ARG A 256 16.97 -14.94 0.40
C ARG A 256 17.24 -13.44 0.47
N ALA A 257 18.00 -12.91 -0.50
CA ALA A 257 18.44 -11.53 -0.52
C ALA A 257 17.36 -10.56 -1.03
N THR A 258 16.59 -10.96 -2.05
CA THR A 258 15.64 -10.07 -2.76
C THR A 258 14.17 -10.41 -2.51
N ASN A 259 13.91 -11.59 -1.94
CA ASN A 259 12.57 -12.18 -1.84
C ASN A 259 11.87 -12.44 -3.19
N ASN A 260 12.64 -12.46 -4.28
CA ASN A 260 12.15 -12.75 -5.63
C ASN A 260 12.85 -13.98 -6.20
N SER A 261 12.19 -14.66 -7.13
CA SER A 261 12.93 -15.53 -8.06
C SER A 261 13.78 -14.68 -9.01
N VAL A 262 14.87 -15.24 -9.53
CA VAL A 262 15.73 -14.55 -10.51
C VAL A 262 14.93 -14.07 -11.72
N LEU A 263 14.04 -14.94 -12.24
CA LEU A 263 13.19 -14.61 -13.40
C LEU A 263 12.20 -13.48 -13.09
N GLU A 264 11.58 -13.51 -11.91
CA GLU A 264 10.68 -12.43 -11.48
C GLU A 264 11.43 -11.09 -11.37
N TYR A 265 12.64 -11.10 -10.83
CA TYR A 265 13.48 -9.92 -10.74
C TYR A 265 13.81 -9.34 -12.13
N ILE A 266 14.22 -10.19 -13.08
CA ILE A 266 14.48 -9.78 -14.47
C ILE A 266 13.24 -9.11 -15.07
N HIS A 267 12.06 -9.71 -14.89
CA HIS A 267 10.82 -9.13 -15.39
C HIS A 267 10.51 -7.77 -14.75
N ARG A 268 10.71 -7.63 -13.44
CA ARG A 268 10.51 -6.36 -12.72
C ARG A 268 11.46 -5.27 -13.21
N VAL A 269 12.75 -5.56 -13.40
CA VAL A 269 13.74 -4.61 -13.96
C VAL A 269 13.34 -4.18 -15.38
N LYS A 270 13.06 -5.15 -16.26
CA LYS A 270 12.66 -4.85 -17.65
C LYS A 270 11.37 -4.03 -17.71
N MET A 271 10.37 -4.33 -16.88
CA MET A 271 9.13 -3.55 -16.87
C MET A 271 9.32 -2.15 -16.28
N GLU A 272 10.22 -1.98 -15.30
CA GLU A 272 10.54 -0.65 -14.78
C GLU A 272 11.24 0.21 -15.85
N ALA A 273 12.16 -0.35 -16.62
CA ALA A 273 12.75 0.33 -17.77
C ALA A 273 11.70 0.66 -18.85
N ALA A 274 10.77 -0.26 -19.12
CA ALA A 274 9.68 -0.03 -20.06
C ALA A 274 8.77 1.11 -19.59
N LYS A 275 8.40 1.15 -18.30
CA LYS A 275 7.61 2.26 -17.72
C LYS A 275 8.32 3.60 -17.92
N ARG A 276 9.61 3.69 -17.56
CA ARG A 276 10.40 4.92 -17.74
C ARG A 276 10.47 5.37 -19.21
N SER A 277 10.66 4.43 -20.14
CA SER A 277 10.65 4.73 -21.57
C SER A 277 9.28 5.23 -22.04
N LEU A 278 8.19 4.62 -21.56
CA LEU A 278 6.82 5.05 -21.85
C LEU A 278 6.46 6.38 -21.21
N GLU A 279 7.04 6.74 -20.06
CA GLU A 279 6.80 8.01 -19.36
C GLU A 279 7.52 9.19 -20.02
N THR A 280 8.71 8.95 -20.58
CA THR A 280 9.64 10.03 -20.98
C THR A 280 9.84 10.16 -22.49
N SER A 281 9.50 9.15 -23.30
CA SER A 281 9.78 9.14 -24.74
C SER A 281 8.52 9.11 -25.60
N ARG A 282 8.66 9.35 -26.91
CA ARG A 282 7.58 9.17 -27.91
C ARG A 282 7.62 7.81 -28.60
N LYS A 283 8.42 6.87 -28.10
CA LYS A 283 8.56 5.53 -28.68
C LYS A 283 7.20 4.83 -28.69
N THR A 284 6.96 4.10 -29.77
CA THR A 284 5.86 3.17 -29.90
C THR A 284 5.99 2.05 -28.86
N ILE A 285 4.87 1.41 -28.53
CA ILE A 285 4.89 0.28 -27.60
C ILE A 285 5.79 -0.86 -28.12
N ILE A 286 5.87 -1.01 -29.45
CA ILE A 286 6.72 -2.02 -30.11
C ILE A 286 8.20 -1.70 -29.92
N GLU A 287 8.62 -0.45 -30.12
CA GLU A 287 10.01 -0.04 -29.89
C GLU A 287 10.43 -0.24 -28.43
N VAL A 288 9.56 0.14 -27.48
CA VAL A 288 9.84 -0.08 -26.05
C VAL A 288 9.94 -1.58 -25.73
N MET A 289 9.06 -2.41 -26.29
CA MET A 289 9.11 -3.87 -26.11
C MET A 289 10.46 -4.43 -26.54
N PHE A 290 10.95 -4.04 -27.72
CA PHE A 290 12.26 -4.50 -28.22
C PHE A 290 13.42 -3.96 -27.40
N GLU A 291 13.37 -2.68 -26.98
CA GLU A 291 14.38 -2.05 -26.13
C GLU A 291 14.57 -2.79 -24.80
N VAL A 292 13.50 -3.33 -24.22
CA VAL A 292 13.57 -4.13 -22.98
C VAL A 292 13.75 -5.63 -23.22
N GLY A 293 14.10 -6.02 -24.45
CA GLY A 293 14.49 -7.38 -24.82
C GLY A 293 13.33 -8.37 -24.97
N TYR A 294 12.09 -7.90 -25.14
CA TYR A 294 10.97 -8.76 -25.52
C TYR A 294 10.81 -8.80 -27.03
N ARG A 295 10.46 -9.97 -27.57
CA ARG A 295 10.15 -10.17 -28.99
C ARG A 295 8.71 -10.61 -29.24
N ASP A 296 8.01 -10.99 -28.18
CA ASP A 296 6.61 -11.41 -28.21
C ASP A 296 5.74 -10.35 -27.51
N MET A 297 4.87 -9.72 -28.31
CA MET A 297 3.96 -8.67 -27.85
C MET A 297 2.92 -9.16 -26.84
N LYS A 298 2.46 -10.41 -26.96
CA LYS A 298 1.53 -11.04 -26.03
C LYS A 298 2.21 -11.29 -24.68
N ALA A 299 3.43 -11.81 -24.70
CA ALA A 299 4.23 -12.00 -23.48
C ALA A 299 4.51 -10.67 -22.77
N PHE A 300 4.97 -9.65 -23.52
CA PHE A 300 5.23 -8.32 -22.99
C PHE A 300 3.99 -7.69 -22.37
N ARG A 301 2.85 -7.67 -23.06
CA ARG A 301 1.58 -7.14 -22.52
C ARG A 301 1.11 -7.88 -21.28
N THR A 302 1.30 -9.20 -21.24
CA THR A 302 0.89 -10.03 -20.10
C THR A 302 1.70 -9.68 -18.86
N ILE A 303 3.03 -9.61 -18.98
CA ILE A 303 3.91 -9.29 -17.86
C ILE A 303 3.77 -7.82 -17.44
N PHE A 304 3.71 -6.89 -18.41
CA PHE A 304 3.51 -5.47 -18.13
C PHE A 304 2.23 -5.23 -17.33
N ARG A 305 1.11 -5.84 -17.76
CA ARG A 305 -0.18 -5.73 -17.06
C ARG A 305 -0.16 -6.42 -15.71
N LYS A 306 0.51 -7.56 -15.57
CA LYS A 306 0.68 -8.24 -14.29
C LYS A 306 1.40 -7.34 -13.26
N ILE A 307 2.40 -6.58 -13.70
CA ILE A 307 3.21 -5.74 -12.81
C ILE A 307 2.57 -4.36 -12.55
N THR A 308 2.00 -3.73 -13.58
CA THR A 308 1.48 -2.36 -13.49
C THR A 308 -0.02 -2.28 -13.24
N GLY A 309 -0.76 -3.36 -13.47
CA GLY A 309 -2.22 -3.35 -13.52
C GLY A 309 -2.82 -2.76 -14.80
N LEU A 310 -2.00 -2.24 -15.73
CA LEU A 310 -2.46 -1.54 -16.93
C LEU A 310 -1.87 -2.15 -18.21
N SER A 311 -2.52 -1.91 -19.34
CA SER A 311 -1.86 -2.14 -20.64
C SER A 311 -0.76 -1.10 -20.86
N PRO A 312 0.29 -1.40 -21.65
CA PRO A 312 1.32 -0.40 -21.97
C PRO A 312 0.76 0.90 -22.57
N ALA A 313 -0.29 0.80 -23.40
CA ALA A 313 -0.94 1.96 -24.00
C ALA A 313 -1.70 2.81 -22.97
N ALA A 314 -2.47 2.15 -22.08
CA ALA A 314 -3.17 2.84 -20.99
C ALA A 314 -2.19 3.51 -20.03
N TYR A 315 -1.09 2.83 -19.69
CA TYR A 315 -0.04 3.37 -18.85
C TYR A 315 0.61 4.62 -19.49
N ARG A 316 0.98 4.54 -20.78
CA ARG A 316 1.53 5.69 -21.51
C ARG A 316 0.55 6.86 -21.52
N ASN A 317 -0.72 6.63 -21.86
CA ASN A 317 -1.72 7.70 -21.91
C ASN A 317 -1.91 8.37 -20.54
N GLN A 318 -1.74 7.62 -19.45
CA GLN A 318 -1.87 8.14 -18.10
C GLN A 318 -0.67 9.00 -17.66
N TYR A 319 0.56 8.59 -18.00
CA TYR A 319 1.77 9.21 -17.44
C TYR A 319 2.60 10.03 -18.44
N ASN A 320 2.33 9.91 -19.74
CA ASN A 320 3.05 10.62 -20.78
C ASN A 320 2.11 11.61 -21.50
N ARG A 321 2.30 12.91 -21.20
CA ARG A 321 1.56 14.00 -21.84
C ARG A 321 2.02 14.31 -23.28
N SER A 322 3.04 13.62 -23.79
CA SER A 322 3.69 13.87 -25.09
C SER A 322 3.41 12.80 -26.16
N GLY A 323 2.50 11.83 -25.92
CA GLY A 323 1.97 10.92 -26.94
C GLY A 323 0.78 11.55 -27.70
N PRO A 324 0.55 11.24 -28.98
CA PRO A 324 -0.30 12.06 -29.85
C PRO A 324 -1.72 12.12 -29.29
N ALA A 325 -2.31 13.32 -29.33
CA ALA A 325 -3.76 13.44 -29.33
C ALA A 325 -4.26 12.52 -30.46
N SER A 326 -4.93 11.44 -30.09
CA SER A 326 -5.65 10.61 -31.06
C SER A 326 -6.72 11.49 -31.69
N ALA A 327 -6.51 11.87 -32.94
CA ALA A 327 -7.55 12.27 -33.87
C ALA A 327 -8.40 11.05 -34.25
#